data_AF-A0A518K2A8-F1
#
_entry.id   AF-A0A518K2A8-F1
#
_cell.length_a   1.000
_cell.length_b   1.000
_cell.length_c   1.000
_cell.angle_alpha   90.00
_cell.angle_beta   90.00
_cell.angle_gamma   90.00
#
_symmetry.space_group_name_H-M   'P 1'
#
loop_
_entity.id
_entity.type
_entity.pdbx_description
1 polymer ?
#
loop_
_entity_poly.entity_id
_entity_poly.type
_entity_poly.pdbx_seq_one_letter_code
_entity_poly.pdbx_strand_id
1 'polypeptide(L)'
;MTVTVSVRTLEVENTISRSRLLSVVVPVYNEHRTVAEVVSQLLKLAMVDEVVLIDDGSDDKTRQVISQFATEQRVRMLRHAENRGKGAALRSGFSACTGQVIIVQDADLEYSPEALPEIARPILDGEADVVYGSRELGSRYEGSHCVYKVANWALTWLSNRMTGLRLTDMETGCKAFRREVIEGITIEEDRFGVEPELTAKVAAAGWRIIEKPVGYQPRSYQEGKKVGFHDGLRALWCIARYSRRRSKAATSDRVVASSFGTCPPPGFTLIEICVVIAIIGTLLAIALPAVQMAREASRRSSCVNNLRQQALAAKLHIDAYQHFPTGGWGEEWVGDPDLGFGPRQPGGWIYNVLPFVEQAALRDLGSGQSTDEKKQSLKQLMMTPLEVLNCPSRRKSEIYPYRGPLPLKNVDPPPEVAKSDYAINFTLSYKRSEVIVAEVLLDKGMSKTLLTAEKGLNQRDYATGESAGDRLSMYTGDCEDVRRTVSNAPTGDRSGGNGGFGGPHPNGCNVAYGDGSVRFVAEEGPLEP
;
A
#
# COMPACT_ATOMS: atom_id res chain seq x y z
N MET A 1 -10.60 -100.91 -8.78
CA MET A 1 -9.67 -100.36 -7.78
C MET A 1 -9.15 -99.04 -8.31
N THR A 2 -9.74 -97.95 -7.83
CA THR A 2 -9.43 -96.59 -8.23
C THR A 2 -8.23 -96.14 -7.40
N VAL A 3 -7.09 -95.90 -8.04
CA VAL A 3 -5.90 -95.35 -7.37
C VAL A 3 -5.94 -93.85 -7.51
N THR A 4 -6.18 -93.17 -6.40
CA THR A 4 -6.19 -91.71 -6.27
C THR A 4 -4.74 -91.23 -6.18
N VAL A 5 -4.28 -90.44 -7.16
CA VAL A 5 -3.00 -89.72 -7.09
C VAL A 5 -3.31 -88.25 -6.83
N SER A 6 -2.95 -87.79 -5.63
CA SER A 6 -3.02 -86.40 -5.21
C SER A 6 -1.91 -85.59 -5.90
N VAL A 7 -2.29 -84.68 -6.79
CA VAL A 7 -1.39 -83.65 -7.32
C VAL A 7 -1.47 -82.47 -6.38
N ARG A 8 -0.44 -82.28 -5.55
CA ARG A 8 -0.24 -81.05 -4.79
C ARG A 8 0.22 -79.96 -5.76
N THR A 9 -0.67 -79.04 -6.10
CA THR A 9 -0.31 -77.77 -6.74
C THR A 9 0.41 -76.92 -5.70
N LEU A 10 1.72 -76.73 -5.88
CA LEU A 10 2.48 -75.74 -5.13
C LEU A 10 2.03 -74.36 -5.64
N GLU A 11 1.21 -73.66 -4.86
CA GLU A 11 0.98 -72.23 -5.05
C GLU A 11 2.30 -71.52 -4.72
N VAL A 12 3.03 -71.14 -5.76
CA VAL A 12 4.10 -70.15 -5.65
C VAL A 12 3.40 -68.81 -5.40
N GLU A 13 3.34 -68.39 -4.14
CA GLU A 13 3.00 -67.03 -3.76
C GLU A 13 3.97 -66.08 -4.45
N ASN A 14 3.53 -65.53 -5.58
CA ASN A 14 4.26 -64.53 -6.32
C ASN A 14 4.07 -63.20 -5.57
N THR A 15 4.86 -62.98 -4.52
CA THR A 15 4.96 -61.69 -3.82
C THR A 15 5.71 -60.71 -4.73
N ILE A 16 5.08 -60.31 -5.84
CA ILE A 16 5.50 -59.12 -6.58
C ILE A 16 5.21 -57.95 -5.64
N SER A 17 6.27 -57.44 -5.01
CA SER A 17 6.27 -56.14 -4.35
C SER A 17 5.57 -55.15 -5.28
N ARG A 18 4.38 -54.68 -4.90
CA ARG A 18 3.69 -53.60 -5.60
C ARG A 18 4.65 -52.40 -5.56
N SER A 19 5.29 -52.10 -6.69
CA SER A 19 6.15 -50.93 -6.79
C SER A 19 5.29 -49.70 -6.55
N ARG A 20 5.56 -48.95 -5.48
CA ARG A 20 4.83 -47.72 -5.16
C ARG A 20 4.89 -46.76 -6.35
N LEU A 21 3.74 -46.36 -6.86
CA LEU A 21 3.57 -45.50 -8.03
C LEU A 21 3.80 -44.03 -7.65
N LEU A 22 3.11 -43.52 -6.64
CA LEU A 22 3.13 -42.09 -6.30
C LEU A 22 3.44 -41.84 -4.81
N SER A 23 4.48 -41.03 -4.57
CA SER A 23 4.75 -40.40 -3.28
C SER A 23 4.36 -38.92 -3.33
N VAL A 24 3.62 -38.45 -2.33
CA VAL A 24 3.24 -37.03 -2.20
C VAL A 24 3.98 -36.42 -1.02
N VAL A 25 4.76 -35.38 -1.27
CA VAL A 25 5.48 -34.59 -0.27
C VAL A 25 4.64 -33.40 0.12
N VAL A 26 4.33 -33.30 1.41
CA VAL A 26 3.49 -32.25 1.96
C VAL A 26 4.27 -31.49 3.03
N PRO A 27 4.89 -30.35 2.69
CA PRO A 27 5.50 -29.46 3.70
C PRO A 27 4.41 -28.75 4.49
N VAL A 28 4.52 -28.76 5.82
CA VAL A 28 3.52 -28.20 6.73
C VAL A 28 4.20 -27.25 7.72
N TYR A 29 3.70 -26.01 7.78
CA TYR A 29 4.07 -25.05 8.81
C TYR A 29 2.86 -24.20 9.18
N ASN A 30 2.33 -24.38 10.39
CA ASN A 30 1.18 -23.64 10.92
C ASN A 30 -0.06 -23.70 10.00
N GLU A 31 -0.50 -24.91 9.64
CA GLU A 31 -1.66 -25.16 8.75
C GLU A 31 -2.70 -26.07 9.44
N HIS A 32 -2.96 -25.87 10.73
CA HIS A 32 -3.87 -26.73 11.52
C HIS A 32 -5.31 -26.79 10.99
N ARG A 33 -5.75 -25.79 10.22
CA ARG A 33 -7.12 -25.70 9.69
C ARG A 33 -7.33 -26.58 8.46
N THR A 34 -6.31 -26.75 7.64
CA THR A 34 -6.42 -27.32 6.29
C THR A 34 -5.70 -28.66 6.15
N VAL A 35 -4.62 -28.89 6.91
CA VAL A 35 -3.76 -30.08 6.72
C VAL A 35 -4.51 -31.42 6.85
N ALA A 36 -5.46 -31.54 7.79
CA ALA A 36 -6.24 -32.77 7.95
C ALA A 36 -7.09 -33.08 6.72
N GLU A 37 -7.67 -32.05 6.12
CA GLU A 37 -8.48 -32.20 4.92
C GLU A 37 -7.61 -32.58 3.72
N VAL A 38 -6.47 -31.91 3.52
CA VAL A 38 -5.51 -32.24 2.46
C VAL A 38 -5.09 -33.71 2.56
N VAL A 39 -4.66 -34.16 3.74
CA VAL A 39 -4.22 -35.56 3.96
C VAL A 39 -5.38 -36.52 3.72
N SER A 40 -6.58 -36.21 4.21
CA SER A 40 -7.77 -37.05 4.00
C SER A 40 -8.14 -37.18 2.53
N GLN A 41 -8.02 -36.10 1.75
CA GLN A 41 -8.27 -36.12 0.31
C GLN A 41 -7.20 -36.91 -0.44
N LEU A 42 -5.91 -36.75 -0.08
CA LEU A 42 -4.81 -37.53 -0.65
C LEU A 42 -4.99 -39.04 -0.42
N LEU A 43 -5.39 -39.43 0.78
CA LEU A 43 -5.61 -40.84 1.13
C LEU A 43 -6.80 -41.48 0.40
N LYS A 44 -7.76 -40.69 -0.10
CA LYS A 44 -8.86 -41.18 -0.95
C LYS A 44 -8.40 -41.54 -2.36
N LEU A 45 -7.27 -41.00 -2.83
CA LEU A 45 -6.76 -41.26 -4.17
C LEU A 45 -6.05 -42.61 -4.20
N ALA A 46 -6.60 -43.56 -4.95
CA ALA A 46 -6.09 -44.93 -5.02
C ALA A 46 -4.65 -45.02 -5.55
N MET A 47 -4.18 -44.03 -6.31
CA MET A 47 -2.82 -44.00 -6.85
C MET A 47 -1.77 -43.49 -5.85
N VAL A 48 -2.18 -42.85 -4.76
CA VAL A 48 -1.26 -42.33 -3.73
C VAL A 48 -0.90 -43.49 -2.80
N ASP A 49 0.32 -43.98 -2.94
CA ASP A 49 0.86 -45.07 -2.13
C ASP A 49 1.54 -44.57 -0.86
N GLU A 50 2.08 -43.35 -0.90
CA GLU A 50 2.85 -42.77 0.20
C GLU A 50 2.58 -41.25 0.29
N VAL A 51 2.30 -40.76 1.50
CA VAL A 51 2.24 -39.35 1.82
C VAL A 51 3.33 -39.06 2.86
N VAL A 52 4.32 -38.26 2.48
CA VAL A 52 5.38 -37.80 3.38
C VAL A 52 5.02 -36.42 3.90
N LEU A 53 4.54 -36.35 5.14
CA LEU A 53 4.23 -35.12 5.84
C LEU A 53 5.47 -34.60 6.57
N ILE A 54 5.84 -33.35 6.34
CA ILE A 54 6.98 -32.72 7.01
C ILE A 54 6.49 -31.55 7.85
N ASP A 55 6.45 -31.74 9.18
CA ASP A 55 6.24 -30.62 10.12
C ASP A 55 7.53 -29.82 10.26
N ASP A 56 7.56 -28.65 9.64
CA ASP A 56 8.70 -27.73 9.65
C ASP A 56 8.69 -26.85 10.91
N GLY A 57 8.59 -27.48 12.08
CA GLY A 57 8.68 -26.77 13.36
C GLY A 57 7.45 -25.94 13.73
N SER A 58 6.23 -26.38 13.41
CA SER A 58 4.99 -25.63 13.73
C SER A 58 4.83 -25.35 15.23
N ASP A 59 4.32 -24.17 15.57
CA ASP A 59 4.07 -23.70 16.94
C ASP A 59 2.57 -23.65 17.30
N ASP A 60 1.70 -23.97 16.35
CA ASP A 60 0.25 -24.05 16.52
C ASP A 60 -0.25 -25.50 16.77
N LYS A 61 -1.56 -25.71 16.61
CA LYS A 61 -2.20 -27.02 16.78
C LYS A 61 -1.89 -28.02 15.64
N THR A 62 -1.10 -27.66 14.63
CA THR A 62 -0.79 -28.51 13.47
C THR A 62 -0.28 -29.87 13.91
N ARG A 63 0.62 -29.90 14.91
CA ARG A 63 1.20 -31.14 15.45
C ARG A 63 0.14 -32.09 16.01
N GLN A 64 -0.83 -31.55 16.73
CA GLN A 64 -1.92 -32.34 17.28
C GLN A 64 -2.80 -32.91 16.16
N VAL A 65 -3.06 -32.11 15.13
CA VAL A 65 -3.90 -32.52 13.99
C VAL A 65 -3.22 -33.62 13.17
N ILE A 66 -1.95 -33.45 12.78
CA ILE A 66 -1.25 -34.45 11.96
C ILE A 66 -1.05 -35.77 12.72
N SER A 67 -0.94 -35.74 14.05
CA SER A 67 -0.78 -36.96 14.88
C SER A 67 -1.94 -37.96 14.75
N GLN A 68 -3.12 -37.50 14.31
CA GLN A 68 -4.27 -38.35 14.05
C GLN A 68 -4.02 -39.36 12.92
N PHE A 69 -3.09 -39.06 12.02
CA PHE A 69 -2.73 -39.92 10.90
C PHE A 69 -1.52 -40.82 11.20
N ALA A 70 -1.03 -40.86 12.46
CA ALA A 70 0.20 -41.59 12.81
C ALA A 70 0.05 -43.11 12.64
N THR A 71 -1.18 -43.62 12.70
CA THR A 71 -1.50 -45.04 12.50
C THR A 71 -1.75 -45.40 11.04
N GLU A 72 -1.85 -44.42 10.13
CA GLU A 72 -2.10 -44.68 8.72
C GLU A 72 -0.83 -45.20 8.03
N GLN A 73 -0.87 -46.42 7.48
CA GLN A 73 0.31 -47.09 6.92
C GLN A 73 0.92 -46.35 5.71
N ARG A 74 0.12 -45.56 5.00
CA ARG A 74 0.56 -44.76 3.85
C ARG A 74 1.15 -43.41 4.25
N VAL A 75 1.04 -43.00 5.52
CA VAL A 75 1.51 -41.69 5.98
C VAL A 75 2.84 -41.84 6.72
N ARG A 76 3.86 -41.14 6.24
CA ARG A 76 5.16 -41.01 6.89
C ARG A 76 5.34 -39.60 7.38
N MET A 77 5.58 -39.44 8.68
CA MET A 77 5.81 -38.12 9.27
C MET A 77 7.29 -37.87 9.52
N LEU A 78 7.78 -36.72 9.06
CA LEU A 78 9.09 -36.17 9.38
C LEU A 78 8.89 -34.88 10.17
N ARG A 79 9.83 -34.58 11.05
CA ARG A 79 9.77 -33.39 11.91
C ARG A 79 11.10 -32.67 11.93
N HIS A 80 11.04 -31.35 11.78
CA HIS A 80 12.13 -30.46 12.11
C HIS A 80 11.97 -29.89 13.53
N ALA A 81 13.09 -29.66 14.20
CA ALA A 81 13.10 -29.08 15.55
C ALA A 81 12.63 -27.61 15.54
N GLU A 82 12.99 -26.89 14.48
CA GLU A 82 12.68 -25.48 14.23
C GLU A 82 12.26 -25.27 12.78
N ASN A 83 11.68 -24.11 12.47
CA ASN A 83 11.29 -23.75 11.11
C ASN A 83 12.53 -23.46 10.24
N ARG A 84 12.76 -24.32 9.25
CA ARG A 84 13.90 -24.22 8.31
C ARG A 84 13.48 -23.70 6.94
N GLY A 85 12.18 -23.66 6.64
CA GLY A 85 11.60 -23.18 5.40
C GLY A 85 11.20 -24.30 4.42
N LYS A 86 10.38 -23.92 3.41
CA LYS A 86 9.82 -24.84 2.40
C LYS A 86 10.89 -25.67 1.69
N GLY A 87 11.98 -25.05 1.23
CA GLY A 87 13.06 -25.75 0.53
C GLY A 87 13.75 -26.81 1.39
N ALA A 88 13.96 -26.53 2.69
CA ALA A 88 14.50 -27.51 3.63
C ALA A 88 13.52 -28.66 3.89
N ALA A 89 12.22 -28.36 4.01
CA ALA A 89 11.17 -29.37 4.16
C ALA A 89 11.06 -30.28 2.92
N LEU A 90 11.11 -29.71 1.72
CA LEU A 90 11.14 -30.47 0.46
C LEU A 90 12.38 -31.35 0.35
N ARG A 91 13.57 -30.84 0.74
CA ARG A 91 14.81 -31.63 0.75
C ARG A 91 14.70 -32.86 1.64
N SER A 92 14.19 -32.69 2.86
CA SER A 92 13.93 -33.81 3.77
C SER A 92 12.87 -34.76 3.21
N GLY A 93 11.77 -34.25 2.67
CA GLY A 93 10.68 -35.05 2.09
C GLY A 93 11.14 -35.90 0.92
N PHE A 94 11.85 -35.30 -0.04
CA PHE A 94 12.39 -35.99 -1.21
C PHE A 94 13.33 -37.13 -0.85
N SER A 95 14.17 -36.97 0.17
CA SER A 95 15.06 -38.03 0.64
C SER A 95 14.33 -39.24 1.25
N ALA A 96 13.07 -39.06 1.67
CA ALA A 96 12.27 -40.08 2.32
C ALA A 96 11.27 -40.78 1.39
N CYS A 97 11.04 -40.23 0.19
CA CYS A 97 10.10 -40.77 -0.77
C CYS A 97 10.61 -42.05 -1.45
N THR A 98 9.69 -42.98 -1.68
CA THR A 98 9.99 -44.28 -2.29
C THR A 98 9.13 -44.59 -3.52
N GLY A 99 8.27 -43.67 -3.97
CA GLY A 99 7.40 -43.81 -5.14
C GLY A 99 8.09 -43.46 -6.46
N GLN A 100 7.64 -44.04 -7.57
CA GLN A 100 8.24 -43.83 -8.90
C GLN A 100 8.11 -42.37 -9.35
N VAL A 101 6.98 -41.75 -9.01
CA VAL A 101 6.69 -40.33 -9.18
C VAL A 101 6.61 -39.67 -7.82
N ILE A 102 7.21 -38.49 -7.70
CA ILE A 102 7.17 -37.66 -6.50
C ILE A 102 6.43 -36.36 -6.85
N ILE A 103 5.40 -36.02 -6.07
CA ILE A 103 4.63 -34.78 -6.23
C ILE A 103 4.75 -33.91 -4.99
N VAL A 104 4.90 -32.61 -5.20
CA VAL A 104 4.77 -31.61 -4.13
C VAL A 104 3.32 -31.13 -4.03
N GLN A 105 2.76 -31.17 -2.83
CA GLN A 105 1.42 -30.66 -2.51
C GLN A 105 1.51 -29.75 -1.28
N ASP A 106 1.13 -28.48 -1.42
CA ASP A 106 1.08 -27.55 -0.29
C ASP A 106 -0.11 -27.89 0.63
N ALA A 107 0.05 -27.62 1.93
CA ALA A 107 -0.91 -28.01 2.98
C ALA A 107 -2.09 -27.05 3.18
N ASP A 108 -2.32 -26.11 2.27
CA ASP A 108 -3.20 -24.95 2.42
C ASP A 108 -4.45 -24.95 1.52
N LEU A 109 -4.69 -26.06 0.80
CA LEU A 109 -5.79 -26.22 -0.17
C LEU A 109 -5.79 -25.20 -1.32
N GLU A 110 -4.71 -24.44 -1.55
CA GLU A 110 -4.64 -23.55 -2.73
C GLU A 110 -4.65 -24.35 -4.05
N TYR A 111 -4.14 -25.60 -4.00
CA TYR A 111 -4.23 -26.59 -5.06
C TYR A 111 -5.07 -27.78 -4.58
N SER A 112 -6.02 -28.22 -5.41
CA SER A 112 -6.85 -29.39 -5.10
C SER A 112 -6.07 -30.70 -5.30
N PRO A 113 -6.00 -31.57 -4.27
CA PRO A 113 -5.43 -32.91 -4.40
C PRO A 113 -6.04 -33.76 -5.51
N GLU A 114 -7.29 -33.51 -5.91
CA GLU A 114 -7.98 -34.25 -6.97
C GLU A 114 -7.32 -34.10 -8.35
N ALA A 115 -6.51 -33.06 -8.55
CA ALA A 115 -5.76 -32.84 -9.79
C ALA A 115 -4.49 -33.69 -9.90
N LEU A 116 -3.96 -34.22 -8.78
CA LEU A 116 -2.68 -34.94 -8.77
C LEU A 116 -2.61 -36.13 -9.74
N PRO A 117 -3.68 -36.93 -9.96
CA PRO A 117 -3.68 -37.97 -10.97
C PRO A 117 -3.38 -37.48 -12.39
N GLU A 118 -3.93 -36.33 -12.78
CA GLU A 118 -3.71 -35.78 -14.11
C GLU A 118 -2.29 -35.21 -14.28
N ILE A 119 -1.70 -34.70 -13.18
CA ILE A 119 -0.32 -34.23 -13.16
C ILE A 119 0.68 -35.40 -13.19
N ALA A 120 0.38 -36.52 -12.52
CA ALA A 120 1.26 -37.69 -12.47
C ALA A 120 1.28 -38.53 -13.76
N ARG A 121 0.13 -38.62 -14.45
CA ARG A 121 -0.05 -39.48 -15.65
C ARG A 121 1.04 -39.29 -16.73
N PRO A 122 1.40 -38.08 -17.19
CA PRO A 122 2.42 -37.91 -18.21
C PRO A 122 3.78 -38.50 -17.85
N ILE A 123 4.11 -38.60 -16.56
CA ILE A 123 5.37 -39.23 -16.11
C ILE A 123 5.24 -40.75 -16.12
N LEU A 124 4.11 -41.28 -15.65
CA LEU A 124 3.82 -42.72 -15.66
C LEU A 124 3.72 -43.29 -17.08
N ASP A 125 3.17 -42.50 -18.01
CA ASP A 125 3.02 -42.85 -19.42
C ASP A 125 4.32 -42.63 -20.22
N GLY A 126 5.38 -42.11 -19.57
CA GLY A 126 6.70 -41.90 -20.17
C GLY A 126 6.80 -40.68 -21.12
N GLU A 127 5.76 -39.85 -21.17
CA GLU A 127 5.69 -38.64 -21.99
C GLU A 127 6.59 -37.51 -21.47
N ALA A 128 6.71 -37.38 -20.15
CA ALA A 128 7.51 -36.36 -19.46
C ALA A 128 8.37 -36.94 -18.34
N ASP A 129 9.41 -36.21 -17.96
CA ASP A 129 10.22 -36.52 -16.77
C ASP A 129 9.83 -35.60 -15.59
N VAL A 130 9.31 -34.40 -15.89
CA VAL A 130 8.81 -33.42 -14.92
C VAL A 130 7.52 -32.78 -15.45
N VAL A 131 6.53 -32.59 -14.59
CA VAL A 131 5.27 -31.91 -14.92
C VAL A 131 5.04 -30.75 -13.97
N TYR A 132 4.71 -29.59 -14.53
CA TYR A 132 4.36 -28.37 -13.80
C TYR A 132 2.85 -28.15 -13.88
N GLY A 133 2.19 -28.00 -12.72
CA GLY A 133 0.80 -27.58 -12.65
C GLY A 133 0.71 -26.07 -12.87
N SER A 134 0.38 -25.63 -14.08
CA SER A 134 0.29 -24.21 -14.42
C SER A 134 -1.04 -23.62 -13.99
N ARG A 135 -0.98 -22.57 -13.17
CA ARG A 135 -2.15 -21.79 -12.77
C ARG A 135 -2.68 -20.96 -13.95
N GLU A 136 -1.79 -20.47 -14.82
CA GLU A 136 -2.12 -19.61 -15.96
C GLU A 136 -2.84 -20.37 -17.09
N LEU A 137 -2.54 -21.67 -17.27
CA LEU A 137 -3.28 -22.54 -18.20
C LEU A 137 -4.63 -22.99 -17.63
N GLY A 138 -4.82 -22.89 -16.31
CA GLY A 138 -6.05 -23.28 -15.63
C GLY A 138 -7.17 -22.24 -15.75
N SER A 139 -8.43 -22.70 -15.73
CA SER A 139 -9.62 -21.84 -15.84
C SER A 139 -9.97 -21.05 -14.57
N ARG A 140 -9.18 -21.17 -13.49
CA ARG A 140 -9.50 -20.63 -12.16
C ARG A 140 -8.42 -19.70 -11.59
N TYR A 141 -7.69 -18.95 -12.40
CA TYR A 141 -6.91 -17.81 -11.90
C TYR A 141 -7.80 -16.59 -11.59
N GLU A 142 -9.03 -16.82 -11.13
CA GLU A 142 -10.00 -15.78 -10.75
C GLU A 142 -9.89 -15.58 -9.23
N GLY A 143 -9.48 -14.38 -8.79
CA GLY A 143 -9.36 -14.02 -7.37
C GLY A 143 -7.96 -13.58 -6.92
N SER A 144 -6.91 -13.81 -7.70
CA SER A 144 -5.57 -13.29 -7.39
C SER A 144 -5.42 -11.84 -7.82
N HIS A 145 -4.94 -10.98 -6.92
CA HIS A 145 -4.65 -9.57 -7.25
C HIS A 145 -3.70 -9.46 -8.45
N CYS A 146 -4.01 -8.52 -9.34
CA CYS A 146 -3.27 -8.27 -10.59
C CYS A 146 -1.76 -8.14 -10.38
N VAL A 147 -1.32 -7.53 -9.27
CA VAL A 147 0.11 -7.37 -8.94
C VAL A 147 0.85 -8.71 -8.85
N TYR A 148 0.24 -9.74 -8.26
CA TYR A 148 0.88 -11.06 -8.16
C TYR A 148 0.94 -11.77 -9.51
N LYS A 149 -0.04 -11.57 -10.39
CA LYS A 149 -0.01 -12.07 -11.77
C LYS A 149 1.16 -11.49 -12.54
N VAL A 150 1.30 -10.16 -12.48
CA VAL A 150 2.39 -9.45 -13.18
C VAL A 150 3.75 -9.86 -12.60
N ALA A 151 3.87 -10.00 -11.28
CA ALA A 151 5.10 -10.47 -10.65
C ALA A 151 5.47 -11.90 -11.07
N ASN A 152 4.51 -12.83 -11.05
CA ASN A 152 4.71 -14.21 -11.50
C ASN A 152 5.11 -14.29 -12.97
N TRP A 153 4.43 -13.53 -13.83
CA TRP A 153 4.75 -13.43 -15.25
C TRP A 153 6.17 -12.90 -15.46
N ALA A 154 6.58 -11.85 -14.74
CA ALA A 154 7.93 -11.29 -14.86
C ALA A 154 9.02 -12.27 -14.41
N LEU A 155 8.82 -12.98 -13.30
CA LEU A 155 9.74 -14.01 -12.80
C LEU A 155 9.83 -15.19 -13.77
N THR A 156 8.68 -15.67 -14.27
CA THR A 156 8.61 -16.76 -15.25
C THR A 156 9.29 -16.37 -16.56
N TRP A 157 9.03 -15.16 -17.07
CA TRP A 157 9.67 -14.63 -18.27
C TRP A 157 11.21 -14.58 -18.12
N LEU A 158 11.70 -14.06 -16.99
CA LEU A 158 13.13 -13.99 -16.72
C LEU A 158 13.75 -15.38 -16.60
N SER A 159 13.10 -16.28 -15.87
CA SER A 159 13.56 -17.67 -15.71
C SER A 159 13.63 -18.38 -17.06
N ASN A 160 12.60 -18.29 -17.89
CA ASN A 160 12.59 -18.83 -19.25
C ASN A 160 13.72 -18.26 -20.10
N ARG A 161 13.97 -16.94 -20.01
CA ARG A 161 15.03 -16.29 -20.79
C ARG A 161 16.44 -16.76 -20.39
N MET A 162 16.64 -17.10 -19.11
CA MET A 162 17.93 -17.56 -18.59
C MET A 162 18.13 -19.07 -18.74
N THR A 163 17.09 -19.87 -18.56
CA THR A 163 17.13 -21.34 -18.64
C THR A 163 16.93 -21.86 -20.06
N GLY A 164 16.30 -21.09 -20.94
CA GLY A 164 15.88 -21.52 -22.28
C GLY A 164 14.56 -22.30 -22.30
N LEU A 165 13.87 -22.42 -21.16
CA LEU A 165 12.56 -23.04 -21.07
C LEU A 165 11.45 -22.12 -21.62
N ARG A 166 10.25 -22.69 -21.78
CA ARG A 166 9.03 -21.98 -22.21
C ARG A 166 7.86 -22.30 -21.28
N LEU A 167 8.06 -22.09 -19.99
CA LEU A 167 7.03 -22.30 -18.98
C LEU A 167 6.05 -21.12 -18.94
N THR A 168 4.78 -21.40 -18.70
CA THR A 168 3.75 -20.40 -18.40
C THR A 168 3.73 -20.00 -16.93
N ASP A 169 4.14 -20.90 -16.02
CA ASP A 169 4.11 -20.66 -14.59
C ASP A 169 5.25 -21.39 -13.84
N MET A 170 6.36 -20.67 -13.59
CA MET A 170 7.54 -21.25 -12.94
C MET A 170 7.39 -21.38 -11.40
N GLU A 171 6.75 -20.38 -10.77
CA GLU A 171 6.57 -20.31 -9.31
C GLU A 171 5.37 -21.14 -8.80
N THR A 172 4.88 -22.10 -9.59
CA THR A 172 3.82 -23.02 -9.14
C THR A 172 4.31 -23.91 -7.99
N GLY A 173 3.47 -24.12 -6.98
CA GLY A 173 3.78 -25.06 -5.89
C GLY A 173 3.52 -26.52 -6.27
N CYS A 174 2.73 -26.77 -7.32
CA CYS A 174 2.37 -28.11 -7.78
C CYS A 174 3.35 -28.56 -8.88
N LYS A 175 4.31 -29.39 -8.49
CA LYS A 175 5.30 -29.98 -9.40
C LYS A 175 5.41 -31.49 -9.16
N ALA A 176 5.45 -32.24 -10.26
CA ALA A 176 5.65 -33.68 -10.26
C ALA A 176 6.98 -34.02 -10.93
N PHE A 177 7.69 -34.98 -10.36
CA PHE A 177 9.00 -35.40 -10.83
C PHE A 177 9.07 -36.91 -10.90
N ARG A 178 9.71 -37.45 -11.94
CA ARG A 178 10.23 -38.81 -11.87
C ARG A 178 11.29 -38.88 -10.77
N ARG A 179 11.31 -39.96 -9.97
CA ARG A 179 12.21 -40.10 -8.81
C ARG A 179 13.67 -39.76 -9.14
N GLU A 180 14.15 -40.29 -10.26
CA GLU A 180 15.53 -40.11 -10.76
C GLU A 180 15.91 -38.64 -10.99
N VAL A 181 14.93 -37.77 -11.30
CA VAL A 181 15.17 -36.33 -11.47
C VAL A 181 15.58 -35.71 -10.13
N ILE A 182 14.85 -36.05 -9.07
CA ILE A 182 15.09 -35.50 -7.73
C ILE A 182 16.35 -36.09 -7.10
N GLU A 183 16.62 -37.38 -7.31
CA GLU A 183 17.86 -38.03 -6.86
C GLU A 183 19.12 -37.37 -7.48
N GLY A 184 18.99 -36.83 -8.70
CA GLY A 184 20.06 -36.11 -9.39
C GLY A 184 20.23 -34.63 -8.97
N ILE A 185 19.34 -34.08 -8.14
CA ILE A 185 19.33 -32.64 -7.79
C ILE A 185 19.61 -32.43 -6.30
N THR A 186 20.74 -31.79 -6.01
CA THR A 186 21.00 -31.27 -4.65
C THR A 186 20.31 -29.92 -4.49
N ILE A 187 19.39 -29.79 -3.52
CA ILE A 187 18.72 -28.52 -3.20
C ILE A 187 19.59 -27.71 -2.23
N GLU A 188 19.87 -26.45 -2.53
CA GLU A 188 20.70 -25.52 -1.75
C GLU A 188 19.86 -24.45 -1.03
N GLU A 189 18.72 -24.04 -1.59
CA GLU A 189 17.84 -23.06 -0.94
C GLU A 189 16.92 -23.70 0.11
N ASP A 190 16.74 -23.00 1.23
CA ASP A 190 15.94 -23.48 2.35
C ASP A 190 14.51 -22.92 2.37
N ARG A 191 14.23 -21.80 1.66
CA ARG A 191 12.91 -21.13 1.62
C ARG A 191 12.23 -21.20 0.24
N PHE A 192 11.49 -20.16 -0.16
CA PHE A 192 10.77 -20.07 -1.44
C PHE A 192 11.68 -20.02 -2.68
N GLY A 193 12.97 -19.69 -2.51
CA GLY A 193 13.96 -19.75 -3.60
C GLY A 193 14.17 -21.15 -4.19
N VAL A 194 13.62 -22.20 -3.57
CA VAL A 194 13.67 -23.57 -4.06
C VAL A 194 12.97 -23.74 -5.41
N GLU A 195 11.89 -23.00 -5.68
CA GLU A 195 11.14 -23.14 -6.94
C GLU A 195 11.97 -22.70 -8.17
N PRO A 196 12.60 -21.51 -8.19
CA PRO A 196 13.51 -21.14 -9.28
C PRO A 196 14.78 -21.98 -9.31
N GLU A 197 15.28 -22.45 -8.16
CA GLU A 197 16.44 -23.34 -8.11
C GLU A 197 16.16 -24.69 -8.80
N LEU A 198 15.07 -25.37 -8.41
CA LEU A 198 14.66 -26.64 -8.99
C LEU A 198 14.46 -26.49 -10.50
N THR A 199 13.76 -25.44 -10.93
CA THR A 199 13.53 -25.17 -12.35
C THR A 199 14.84 -25.02 -13.12
N ALA A 200 15.79 -24.23 -12.60
CA ALA A 200 17.09 -24.03 -13.23
C ALA A 200 17.91 -25.33 -13.29
N LYS A 201 17.89 -26.16 -12.24
CA LYS A 201 18.63 -27.43 -12.18
C LYS A 201 18.01 -28.50 -13.09
N VAL A 202 16.67 -28.59 -13.15
CA VAL A 202 15.96 -29.46 -14.11
C VAL A 202 16.29 -29.05 -15.55
N ALA A 203 16.26 -27.75 -15.84
CA ALA A 203 16.60 -27.23 -17.17
C ALA A 203 18.05 -27.55 -17.55
N ALA A 204 19.00 -27.34 -16.63
CA ALA A 204 20.42 -27.60 -16.86
C ALA A 204 20.74 -29.09 -17.06
N ALA A 205 19.92 -29.99 -16.50
CA ALA A 205 20.03 -31.43 -16.69
C ALA A 205 19.35 -31.95 -17.98
N GLY A 206 18.55 -31.11 -18.66
CA GLY A 206 17.94 -31.45 -19.95
C GLY A 206 16.74 -32.41 -19.87
N TRP A 207 16.04 -32.45 -18.74
CA TRP A 207 14.85 -33.28 -18.56
C TRP A 207 13.65 -32.79 -19.39
N ARG A 208 12.76 -33.72 -19.80
CA ARG A 208 11.53 -33.38 -20.54
C ARG A 208 10.47 -32.81 -19.61
N ILE A 209 10.05 -31.57 -19.87
CA ILE A 209 9.08 -30.85 -19.05
C ILE A 209 7.77 -30.66 -19.82
N ILE A 210 6.64 -30.93 -19.17
CA ILE A 210 5.28 -30.62 -19.66
C ILE A 210 4.55 -29.74 -18.64
N GLU A 211 3.66 -28.87 -19.11
CA GLU A 211 2.72 -28.13 -18.27
C GLU A 211 1.30 -28.70 -18.40
N LYS A 212 0.61 -28.82 -17.27
CA LYS A 212 -0.81 -29.17 -17.22
C LYS A 212 -1.60 -28.08 -16.49
N PRO A 213 -2.81 -27.74 -16.92
CA PRO A 213 -3.64 -26.76 -16.21
C PRO A 213 -4.00 -27.28 -14.82
N VAL A 214 -3.91 -26.42 -13.81
CA VAL A 214 -4.35 -26.73 -12.44
C VAL A 214 -5.29 -25.64 -11.92
N GLY A 215 -6.35 -26.05 -11.23
CA GLY A 215 -7.22 -25.12 -10.53
C GLY A 215 -6.52 -24.51 -9.31
N TYR A 216 -6.60 -23.19 -9.16
CA TYR A 216 -5.96 -22.45 -8.08
C TYR A 216 -7.01 -21.65 -7.30
N GLN A 217 -7.02 -21.74 -5.97
CA GLN A 217 -7.89 -20.95 -5.11
C GLN A 217 -7.03 -20.10 -4.18
N PRO A 218 -6.84 -18.79 -4.46
CA PRO A 218 -5.99 -17.95 -3.63
C PRO A 218 -6.61 -17.75 -2.25
N ARG A 219 -5.79 -17.82 -1.20
CA ARG A 219 -6.19 -17.44 0.16
C ARG A 219 -6.60 -15.97 0.23
N SER A 220 -7.54 -15.66 1.13
CA SER A 220 -8.00 -14.30 1.40
C SER A 220 -6.89 -13.47 2.08
N TYR A 221 -6.76 -12.18 1.75
CA TYR A 221 -5.68 -11.31 2.28
C TYR A 221 -5.64 -11.28 3.83
N GLN A 222 -6.80 -11.48 4.48
CA GLN A 222 -6.95 -11.51 5.94
C GLN A 222 -6.32 -12.76 6.59
N GLU A 223 -6.07 -13.83 5.82
CA GLU A 223 -5.44 -15.06 6.30
C GLU A 223 -3.91 -15.08 6.10
N GLY A 224 -3.32 -13.98 5.62
CA GLY A 224 -1.88 -13.75 5.58
C GLY A 224 -1.16 -14.58 4.52
N LYS A 225 -0.98 -14.03 3.33
CA LYS A 225 -0.13 -14.65 2.30
C LYS A 225 1.32 -14.70 2.81
N LYS A 226 1.90 -15.90 2.90
CA LYS A 226 3.26 -16.14 3.44
C LYS A 226 4.40 -15.64 2.55
N VAL A 227 4.10 -15.07 1.38
CA VAL A 227 5.07 -14.57 0.40
C VAL A 227 5.16 -13.05 0.48
N GLY A 228 6.34 -12.53 0.82
CA GLY A 228 6.63 -11.09 0.93
C GLY A 228 7.49 -10.53 -0.21
N PHE A 229 7.73 -9.21 -0.18
CA PHE A 229 8.58 -8.53 -1.15
C PHE A 229 10.04 -9.03 -1.14
N HIS A 230 10.57 -9.35 0.05
CA HIS A 230 11.91 -9.92 0.20
C HIS A 230 12.05 -11.29 -0.49
N ASP A 231 10.99 -12.10 -0.50
CA ASP A 231 10.99 -13.40 -1.20
C ASP A 231 11.05 -13.20 -2.71
N GLY A 232 10.39 -12.18 -3.26
CA GLY A 232 10.49 -11.81 -4.67
C GLY A 232 11.91 -11.39 -5.09
N LEU A 233 12.58 -10.57 -4.26
CA LEU A 233 14.00 -10.22 -4.50
C LEU A 233 14.92 -11.44 -4.40
N ARG A 234 14.65 -12.35 -3.47
CA ARG A 234 15.40 -13.61 -3.34
C ARG A 234 15.18 -14.51 -4.55
N ALA A 235 13.95 -14.62 -5.06
CA ALA A 235 13.64 -15.38 -6.26
C ALA A 235 14.42 -14.86 -7.48
N LEU A 236 14.48 -13.53 -7.67
CA LEU A 236 15.31 -12.91 -8.73
C LEU A 236 16.79 -13.27 -8.59
N TRP A 237 17.32 -13.24 -7.37
CA TRP A 237 18.71 -13.64 -7.10
C TRP A 237 18.94 -15.13 -7.37
N CYS A 238 17.99 -16.01 -7.00
CA CYS A 238 18.06 -17.44 -7.28
C CYS A 238 18.05 -17.73 -8.79
N ILE A 239 17.13 -17.09 -9.53
CA ILE A 239 17.09 -17.18 -11.00
C ILE A 239 18.45 -16.78 -11.57
N ALA A 240 19.01 -15.65 -11.13
CA ALA A 240 20.30 -15.18 -11.62
C ALA A 240 21.48 -16.09 -11.24
N ARG A 241 21.48 -16.66 -10.02
CA ARG A 241 22.56 -17.53 -9.50
C ARG A 241 22.56 -18.90 -10.15
N TYR A 242 21.42 -19.59 -10.14
CA TYR A 242 21.34 -20.98 -10.55
C TYR A 242 21.28 -21.13 -12.08
N SER A 243 20.71 -20.16 -12.80
CA SER A 243 20.68 -20.19 -14.27
C SER A 243 22.03 -19.88 -14.93
N ARG A 244 23.05 -19.45 -14.17
CA ARG A 244 24.43 -19.25 -14.69
C ARG A 244 25.19 -20.56 -14.90
N ARG A 245 24.76 -21.67 -14.28
CA ARG A 245 25.34 -23.00 -14.49
C ARG A 245 24.80 -23.64 -15.77
N ARG A 246 25.05 -23.00 -16.91
CA ARG A 246 24.64 -23.52 -18.23
C ARG A 246 25.58 -24.67 -18.60
N SER A 247 25.18 -25.91 -18.31
CA SER A 247 25.83 -27.08 -18.92
C SER A 247 25.61 -27.02 -20.43
N LYS A 248 26.69 -27.18 -21.21
CA LYS A 248 26.72 -27.25 -22.68
C LYS A 248 25.98 -28.48 -23.25
N ALA A 249 25.13 -29.16 -22.48
CA ALA A 249 24.56 -30.45 -22.83
C ALA A 249 23.03 -30.38 -22.85
N ALA A 250 22.47 -29.93 -23.98
CA ALA A 250 21.18 -30.36 -24.53
C ALA A 250 20.79 -29.46 -25.72
N THR A 251 21.57 -29.52 -26.79
CA THR A 251 21.03 -29.29 -28.14
C THR A 251 20.52 -30.65 -28.60
N SER A 252 19.30 -31.00 -28.21
CA SER A 252 18.61 -32.20 -28.69
C SER A 252 17.13 -31.87 -28.76
N ASP A 253 16.65 -31.74 -29.99
CA ASP A 253 15.25 -31.54 -30.38
C ASP A 253 14.35 -32.69 -29.89
N ARG A 254 13.96 -32.68 -28.61
CA ARG A 254 12.94 -33.59 -28.07
C ARG A 254 11.92 -32.89 -27.17
N VAL A 255 11.44 -31.74 -27.60
CA VAL A 255 10.12 -31.25 -27.20
C VAL A 255 9.11 -31.92 -28.12
N VAL A 256 8.45 -32.99 -27.67
CA VAL A 256 7.22 -33.46 -28.34
C VAL A 256 6.13 -32.48 -27.94
N ALA A 257 6.03 -31.41 -28.70
CA ALA A 257 4.89 -30.52 -28.63
C ALA A 257 3.68 -31.30 -29.15
N SER A 258 2.71 -31.55 -28.28
CA SER A 258 1.34 -31.76 -28.76
C SER A 258 0.93 -30.52 -29.56
N SER A 259 0.30 -30.80 -30.70
CA SER A 259 -0.04 -29.85 -31.75
C SER A 259 -0.90 -28.69 -31.26
N PHE A 260 -0.25 -27.62 -30.82
CA PHE A 260 -0.77 -26.26 -30.93
C PHE A 260 0.31 -25.41 -31.59
N GLY A 261 0.06 -25.03 -32.84
CA GLY A 261 0.96 -24.19 -33.62
C GLY A 261 1.23 -22.91 -32.86
N THR A 262 2.46 -22.75 -32.39
CA THR A 262 2.97 -21.50 -31.84
C THR A 262 4.31 -21.20 -32.48
N CYS A 263 4.33 -20.10 -33.22
CA CYS A 263 5.53 -19.51 -33.81
C CYS A 263 6.56 -19.29 -32.70
N PRO A 264 7.88 -19.51 -32.92
CA PRO A 264 8.88 -19.06 -31.96
C PRO A 264 8.65 -17.57 -31.67
N PRO A 265 8.62 -17.12 -30.41
CA PRO A 265 8.56 -15.70 -30.14
C PRO A 265 9.80 -15.06 -30.80
N PRO A 266 9.64 -14.01 -31.62
CA PRO A 266 10.79 -13.30 -32.14
C PRO A 266 11.59 -12.83 -30.92
N GLY A 267 12.87 -13.17 -30.88
CA GLY A 267 13.76 -12.62 -29.87
C GLY A 267 13.70 -11.10 -29.99
N PHE A 268 13.30 -10.42 -28.91
CA PHE A 268 13.22 -8.96 -28.88
C PHE A 268 14.56 -8.38 -29.36
N THR A 269 14.53 -7.76 -30.54
CA THR A 269 15.69 -7.09 -31.13
C THR A 269 16.04 -5.87 -30.28
N LEU A 270 17.31 -5.46 -30.29
CA LEU A 270 17.74 -4.24 -29.61
C LEU A 270 16.89 -3.02 -30.03
N ILE A 271 16.46 -3.02 -31.30
CA ILE A 271 15.58 -2.00 -31.88
C ILE A 271 14.21 -2.01 -31.19
N GLU A 272 13.58 -3.17 -31.01
CA GLU A 272 12.27 -3.27 -30.33
C GLU A 272 12.35 -2.81 -28.87
N ILE A 273 13.45 -3.11 -28.15
CA ILE A 273 13.67 -2.61 -26.78
C ILE A 273 13.81 -1.08 -26.79
N CYS A 274 14.59 -0.53 -27.73
CA CYS A 274 14.73 0.92 -27.86
C CYS A 274 13.40 1.62 -28.18
N VAL A 275 12.56 1.02 -29.03
CA VAL A 275 11.23 1.55 -29.36
C VAL A 275 10.32 1.53 -28.13
N VAL A 276 10.31 0.44 -27.36
CA VAL A 276 9.50 0.35 -26.14
C VAL A 276 9.94 1.40 -25.10
N ILE A 277 11.25 1.56 -24.88
CA ILE A 277 11.76 2.59 -23.96
C ILE A 277 11.41 3.99 -24.46
N ALA A 278 11.51 4.25 -25.77
CA ALA A 278 11.12 5.53 -26.35
C ALA A 278 9.62 5.83 -26.20
N ILE A 279 8.76 4.83 -26.40
CA ILE A 279 7.31 4.95 -26.17
C ILE A 279 7.03 5.21 -24.69
N ILE A 280 7.62 4.44 -23.77
CA ILE A 280 7.46 4.65 -22.33
C ILE A 280 7.94 6.05 -21.94
N GLY A 281 9.11 6.49 -22.43
CA GLY A 281 9.64 7.83 -22.18
C GLY A 281 8.70 8.93 -22.69
N THR A 282 8.12 8.75 -23.87
CA THR A 282 7.12 9.68 -24.44
C THR A 282 5.83 9.70 -23.62
N LEU A 283 5.32 8.54 -23.22
CA LEU A 283 4.13 8.43 -22.37
C LEU A 283 4.35 9.08 -21.00
N LEU A 284 5.51 8.87 -20.38
CA LEU A 284 5.86 9.52 -19.11
C LEU A 284 6.01 11.04 -19.26
N ALA A 285 6.60 11.51 -20.36
CA ALA A 285 6.73 12.94 -20.67
C ALA A 285 5.36 13.63 -20.84
N ILE A 286 4.37 12.92 -21.39
CA ILE A 286 2.98 13.43 -21.49
C ILE A 286 2.25 13.33 -20.15
N ALA A 287 2.47 12.26 -19.39
CA ALA A 287 1.76 12.01 -18.14
C ALA A 287 2.21 12.94 -16.99
N LEU A 288 3.48 13.33 -16.92
CA LEU A 288 4.00 14.12 -15.81
C LEU A 288 3.35 15.52 -15.70
N PRO A 289 3.26 16.33 -16.78
CA PRO A 289 2.53 17.61 -16.73
C PRO A 289 1.05 17.40 -16.38
N ALA A 290 0.42 16.36 -16.93
CA ALA A 290 -0.99 16.06 -16.65
C ALA A 290 -1.24 15.74 -15.17
N VAL A 291 -0.37 14.93 -14.54
CA VAL A 291 -0.43 14.62 -13.11
C VAL A 291 -0.18 15.87 -12.27
N GLN A 292 0.75 16.72 -12.67
CA GLN A 292 1.03 17.98 -11.96
C GLN A 292 -0.16 18.94 -12.03
N MET A 293 -0.78 19.10 -13.21
CA MET A 293 -2.00 19.91 -13.37
C MET A 293 -3.16 19.34 -12.55
N ALA A 294 -3.36 18.02 -12.56
CA ALA A 294 -4.41 17.38 -11.77
C ALA A 294 -4.21 17.60 -10.25
N ARG A 295 -2.96 17.49 -9.77
CA ARG A 295 -2.63 17.77 -8.37
C ARG A 295 -2.85 19.24 -8.01
N GLU A 296 -2.47 20.18 -8.88
CA GLU A 296 -2.68 21.60 -8.64
C GLU A 296 -4.18 21.97 -8.63
N ALA A 297 -4.96 21.40 -9.55
CA ALA A 297 -6.42 21.55 -9.56
C ALA A 297 -7.08 20.99 -8.29
N SER A 298 -6.57 19.85 -7.79
CA SER A 298 -7.01 19.27 -6.52
C SER A 298 -6.65 20.17 -5.34
N ARG A 299 -5.42 20.69 -5.25
CA ARG A 299 -5.02 21.62 -4.19
C ARG A 299 -5.82 22.91 -4.20
N ARG A 300 -6.11 23.46 -5.39
CA ARG A 300 -6.98 24.63 -5.56
C ARG A 300 -8.40 24.35 -5.06
N SER A 301 -8.95 23.19 -5.38
CA SER A 301 -10.27 22.77 -4.86
C SER A 301 -10.27 22.70 -3.32
N SER A 302 -9.18 22.21 -2.72
CA SER A 302 -9.02 22.20 -1.26
C SER A 302 -8.94 23.63 -0.68
N CYS A 303 -8.14 24.54 -1.26
CA CYS A 303 -8.06 25.92 -0.76
C CYS A 303 -9.41 26.66 -0.88
N VAL A 304 -10.19 26.43 -1.95
CA VAL A 304 -11.55 26.97 -2.09
C VAL A 304 -12.50 26.42 -1.03
N ASN A 305 -12.41 25.12 -0.71
CA ASN A 305 -13.24 24.50 0.33
C ASN A 305 -12.89 25.02 1.73
N ASN A 306 -11.60 25.23 2.04
CA ASN A 306 -11.16 25.85 3.29
C ASN A 306 -11.76 27.25 3.45
N LEU A 307 -11.73 28.09 2.41
CA LEU A 307 -12.37 29.41 2.43
C LEU A 307 -13.88 29.35 2.64
N ARG A 308 -14.57 28.37 2.02
CA ARG A 308 -16.01 28.15 2.25
C ARG A 308 -16.30 27.80 3.71
N GLN A 309 -15.49 26.92 4.30
CA GLN A 309 -15.63 26.53 5.71
C GLN A 309 -15.39 27.73 6.63
N GLN A 310 -14.37 28.55 6.36
CA GLN A 310 -14.09 29.77 7.13
C GLN A 310 -15.24 30.79 7.02
N ALA A 311 -15.77 31.02 5.81
CA ALA A 311 -16.87 31.95 5.60
C ALA A 311 -18.16 31.46 6.28
N LEU A 312 -18.45 30.16 6.20
CA LEU A 312 -19.57 29.55 6.92
C LEU A 312 -19.39 29.70 8.43
N ALA A 313 -18.18 29.46 8.95
CA ALA A 313 -17.87 29.59 10.37
C ALA A 313 -18.05 31.04 10.88
N ALA A 314 -17.58 32.02 10.10
CA ALA A 314 -17.79 33.43 10.39
C ALA A 314 -19.29 33.81 10.35
N LYS A 315 -20.06 33.23 9.42
CA LYS A 315 -21.51 33.42 9.38
C LYS A 315 -22.22 32.84 10.60
N LEU A 316 -21.86 31.62 11.02
CA LEU A 316 -22.41 31.01 12.23
C LEU A 316 -22.06 31.83 13.48
N HIS A 317 -20.86 32.40 13.53
CA HIS A 317 -20.48 33.36 14.58
C HIS A 317 -21.38 34.60 14.57
N ILE A 318 -21.61 35.19 13.39
CA ILE A 318 -22.49 36.34 13.22
C ILE A 318 -23.92 36.00 13.65
N ASP A 319 -24.44 34.83 13.28
CA ASP A 319 -25.78 34.38 13.66
C ASP A 319 -25.90 34.20 15.18
N ALA A 320 -24.84 33.69 15.83
CA ALA A 320 -24.81 33.47 17.28
C ALA A 320 -24.63 34.77 18.10
N TYR A 321 -23.77 35.68 17.66
CA TYR A 321 -23.34 36.84 18.44
C TYR A 321 -23.77 38.20 17.87
N GLN A 322 -24.41 38.23 16.70
CA GLN A 322 -24.95 39.41 16.01
C GLN A 322 -23.90 40.43 15.53
N HIS A 323 -22.61 40.07 15.58
CA HIS A 323 -21.51 40.87 15.05
C HIS A 323 -20.45 40.00 14.37
N PHE A 324 -19.63 40.61 13.50
CA PHE A 324 -18.48 39.94 12.88
C PHE A 324 -17.42 39.56 13.94
N PRO A 325 -16.63 38.50 13.71
CA PRO A 325 -15.52 38.14 14.61
C PRO A 325 -14.58 39.32 14.84
N THR A 326 -14.25 39.60 16.10
CA THR A 326 -13.37 40.73 16.44
C THR A 326 -11.92 40.45 16.01
N GLY A 327 -11.17 41.53 15.77
CA GLY A 327 -9.74 41.45 15.48
C GLY A 327 -8.89 41.15 16.71
N GLY A 328 -9.47 41.19 17.92
CA GLY A 328 -8.74 41.01 19.18
C GLY A 328 -8.08 42.29 19.66
N TRP A 329 -7.12 42.16 20.58
CA TRP A 329 -6.54 43.31 21.27
C TRP A 329 -5.31 43.90 20.59
N GLY A 330 -4.24 43.13 20.52
CA GLY A 330 -2.92 43.55 20.05
C GLY A 330 -2.06 42.31 19.82
N GLU A 331 -0.97 42.47 19.05
CA GLU A 331 -0.04 41.37 18.71
C GLU A 331 0.62 40.74 19.96
N GLU A 332 0.56 41.43 21.10
CA GLU A 332 1.06 40.96 22.39
C GLU A 332 0.06 40.10 23.19
N TRP A 333 -1.11 39.76 22.62
CA TRP A 333 -2.16 38.99 23.28
C TRP A 333 -2.61 37.77 22.48
N VAL A 334 -2.87 36.67 23.19
CA VAL A 334 -3.44 35.43 22.64
C VAL A 334 -4.87 35.25 23.14
N GLY A 335 -5.71 34.52 22.40
CA GLY A 335 -7.08 34.22 22.81
C GLY A 335 -7.18 33.62 24.22
N ASP A 336 -8.12 34.11 25.03
CA ASP A 336 -8.43 33.59 26.37
C ASP A 336 -9.83 32.97 26.37
N PRO A 337 -10.02 31.75 26.89
CA PRO A 337 -11.33 31.11 26.88
C PRO A 337 -12.40 31.86 27.68
N ASP A 338 -12.00 32.55 28.76
CA ASP A 338 -12.92 33.12 29.75
C ASP A 338 -13.42 34.53 29.37
N LEU A 339 -12.95 35.09 28.25
CA LEU A 339 -13.22 36.48 27.85
C LEU A 339 -14.25 36.63 26.71
N GLY A 340 -14.94 35.55 26.34
CA GLY A 340 -16.08 35.57 25.42
C GLY A 340 -15.72 35.82 23.95
N PHE A 341 -16.60 36.49 23.20
CA PHE A 341 -16.46 36.70 21.74
C PHE A 341 -16.45 38.19 21.31
N GLY A 342 -16.76 39.10 22.25
CA GLY A 342 -16.86 40.53 21.99
C GLY A 342 -15.56 41.31 22.31
N PRO A 343 -15.63 42.60 22.69
CA PRO A 343 -14.47 43.49 22.88
C PRO A 343 -13.50 43.04 23.98
N ARG A 344 -13.95 42.18 24.89
CA ARG A 344 -13.11 41.60 25.96
C ARG A 344 -12.22 40.48 25.45
N GLN A 345 -12.49 39.92 24.27
CA GLN A 345 -11.73 38.81 23.74
C GLN A 345 -10.37 39.28 23.20
N PRO A 346 -9.23 38.79 23.75
CA PRO A 346 -7.91 39.20 23.29
C PRO A 346 -7.50 38.59 21.94
N GLY A 347 -7.96 37.38 21.64
CA GLY A 347 -7.61 36.65 20.42
C GLY A 347 -8.34 37.19 19.18
N GLY A 348 -7.70 37.06 18.02
CA GLY A 348 -8.25 37.54 16.75
C GLY A 348 -9.36 36.67 16.17
N TRP A 349 -9.74 36.96 14.93
CA TRP A 349 -10.89 36.35 14.27
C TRP A 349 -10.85 34.82 14.24
N ILE A 350 -9.66 34.24 14.00
CA ILE A 350 -9.44 32.79 13.95
C ILE A 350 -9.86 32.14 15.27
N TYR A 351 -9.46 32.72 16.39
CA TYR A 351 -9.82 32.20 17.71
C TYR A 351 -11.33 32.27 17.94
N ASN A 352 -11.98 33.37 17.52
CA ASN A 352 -13.42 33.56 17.66
C ASN A 352 -14.23 32.54 16.83
N VAL A 353 -13.73 32.09 15.67
CA VAL A 353 -14.46 31.14 14.81
C VAL A 353 -14.22 29.66 15.13
N LEU A 354 -13.33 29.34 16.07
CA LEU A 354 -12.95 27.95 16.39
C LEU A 354 -14.13 27.00 16.66
N PRO A 355 -15.15 27.36 17.47
CA PRO A 355 -16.30 26.48 17.70
C PRO A 355 -17.05 26.10 16.42
N PHE A 356 -17.04 27.00 15.43
CA PHE A 356 -17.79 26.86 14.18
C PHE A 356 -17.01 26.15 13.07
N VAL A 357 -15.74 25.82 13.31
CA VAL A 357 -14.92 24.92 12.48
C VAL A 357 -14.64 23.59 13.18
N GLU A 358 -15.55 23.17 14.07
CA GLU A 358 -15.46 21.93 14.86
C GLU A 358 -14.25 21.88 15.83
N GLN A 359 -13.70 23.04 16.21
CA GLN A 359 -12.57 23.18 17.14
C GLN A 359 -13.00 23.79 18.48
N ALA A 360 -14.20 23.46 18.97
CA ALA A 360 -14.70 23.96 20.26
C ALA A 360 -13.80 23.56 21.44
N ALA A 361 -13.27 22.33 21.45
CA ALA A 361 -12.34 21.88 22.50
C ALA A 361 -11.06 22.73 22.56
N LEU A 362 -10.58 23.20 21.40
CA LEU A 362 -9.42 24.08 21.33
C LEU A 362 -9.75 25.51 21.79
N ARG A 363 -10.97 25.99 21.50
CA ARG A 363 -11.49 27.28 21.98
C ARG A 363 -11.65 27.34 23.50
N ASP A 364 -11.98 26.22 24.13
CA ASP A 364 -12.21 26.14 25.57
C ASP A 364 -10.96 25.70 26.36
N LEU A 365 -9.83 25.54 25.66
CA LEU A 365 -8.58 25.09 26.25
C LEU A 365 -8.09 26.09 27.32
N GLY A 366 -8.01 25.63 28.56
CA GLY A 366 -7.61 26.46 29.70
C GLY A 366 -8.75 27.20 30.41
N SER A 367 -10.01 26.93 30.05
CA SER A 367 -11.19 27.52 30.69
C SER A 367 -11.22 27.18 32.19
N GLY A 368 -11.44 28.19 33.03
CA GLY A 368 -11.53 28.05 34.48
C GLY A 368 -10.25 27.64 35.22
N GLN A 369 -9.11 27.56 34.52
CA GLN A 369 -7.81 27.24 35.13
C GLN A 369 -7.18 28.44 35.85
N SER A 370 -6.24 28.16 36.76
CA SER A 370 -5.41 29.21 37.38
C SER A 370 -4.53 29.91 36.33
N THR A 371 -4.03 31.11 36.63
CA THR A 371 -3.22 31.90 35.67
C THR A 371 -2.02 31.14 35.12
N ASP A 372 -1.30 30.37 35.94
CA ASP A 372 -0.09 29.67 35.51
C ASP A 372 -0.39 28.40 34.70
N GLU A 373 -1.44 27.66 35.06
CA GLU A 373 -1.94 26.53 34.27
C GLU A 373 -2.48 27.02 32.92
N LYS A 374 -3.22 28.13 32.92
CA LYS A 374 -3.76 28.75 31.72
C LYS A 374 -2.64 29.14 30.74
N LYS A 375 -1.53 29.70 31.22
CA LYS A 375 -0.37 29.99 30.35
C LYS A 375 0.12 28.75 29.60
N GLN A 376 0.15 27.59 30.24
CA GLN A 376 0.55 26.34 29.56
C GLN A 376 -0.48 25.88 28.54
N SER A 377 -1.78 25.98 28.88
CA SER A 377 -2.89 25.71 27.96
C SER A 377 -2.84 26.62 26.73
N LEU A 378 -2.58 27.92 26.91
CA LEU A 378 -2.43 28.88 25.82
C LEU A 378 -1.17 28.62 24.99
N LYS A 379 -0.09 28.14 25.61
CA LYS A 379 1.11 27.71 24.88
C LYS A 379 0.81 26.51 23.99
N GLN A 380 0.04 25.53 24.48
CA GLN A 380 -0.42 24.40 23.68
C GLN A 380 -1.34 24.85 22.53
N LEU A 381 -2.26 25.78 22.79
CA LEU A 381 -3.10 26.41 21.75
C LEU A 381 -2.21 26.97 20.64
N MET A 382 -1.22 27.80 20.98
CA MET A 382 -0.30 28.41 20.01
C MET A 382 0.48 27.42 19.16
N MET A 383 0.67 26.17 19.60
CA MET A 383 1.41 25.13 18.88
C MET A 383 0.50 24.18 18.08
N THR A 384 -0.82 24.34 18.13
CA THR A 384 -1.76 23.43 17.47
C THR A 384 -2.07 23.93 16.05
N PRO A 385 -1.61 23.27 14.98
CA PRO A 385 -1.95 23.68 13.62
C PRO A 385 -3.34 23.21 13.22
N LEU A 386 -3.99 23.97 12.33
CA LEU A 386 -5.33 23.67 11.81
C LEU A 386 -5.30 23.62 10.29
N GLU A 387 -5.56 22.43 9.72
CA GLU A 387 -5.51 22.21 8.27
C GLU A 387 -6.46 23.14 7.49
N VAL A 388 -7.62 23.48 8.06
CA VAL A 388 -8.58 24.41 7.44
C VAL A 388 -8.03 25.85 7.30
N LEU A 389 -6.98 26.20 8.05
CA LEU A 389 -6.32 27.51 8.01
C LEU A 389 -4.97 27.47 7.27
N ASN A 390 -4.61 26.34 6.66
CA ASN A 390 -3.41 26.21 5.83
C ASN A 390 -3.79 25.88 4.38
N CYS A 391 -3.21 26.58 3.41
CA CYS A 391 -3.47 26.28 2.00
C CYS A 391 -2.46 25.22 1.53
N PRO A 392 -2.90 24.03 1.06
CA PRO A 392 -2.02 22.96 0.61
C PRO A 392 -1.11 23.32 -0.57
N SER A 393 -1.40 24.42 -1.27
CA SER A 393 -0.55 24.98 -2.34
C SER A 393 0.63 25.81 -1.82
N ARG A 394 0.64 26.17 -0.52
CA ARG A 394 1.72 26.94 0.12
C ARG A 394 2.62 26.07 0.96
N ARG A 395 2.08 25.58 2.06
CA ARG A 395 2.85 24.92 3.11
C ARG A 395 2.03 23.83 3.79
N LYS A 396 2.73 22.97 4.51
CA LYS A 396 2.10 21.93 5.31
C LYS A 396 1.52 22.55 6.59
N SER A 397 0.50 21.91 7.13
CA SER A 397 -0.09 22.26 8.43
C SER A 397 0.82 21.80 9.56
N GLU A 398 1.90 22.55 9.78
CA GLU A 398 2.95 22.28 10.78
C GLU A 398 3.23 23.55 11.62
N ILE A 399 4.13 23.44 12.61
CA ILE A 399 4.57 24.57 13.43
C ILE A 399 5.78 25.28 12.79
N TYR A 400 5.88 26.59 12.99
CA TYR A 400 6.89 27.45 12.37
C TYR A 400 7.50 28.41 13.40
N PRO A 401 8.73 28.92 13.18
CA PRO A 401 9.39 29.82 14.11
C PRO A 401 8.55 31.05 14.49
N TYR A 402 8.43 31.30 15.79
CA TYR A 402 7.80 32.50 16.32
C TYR A 402 8.73 33.71 16.16
N ARG A 403 8.21 34.80 15.58
CA ARG A 403 8.96 36.05 15.33
C ARG A 403 8.16 37.29 15.79
N GLY A 404 7.24 37.09 16.72
CA GLY A 404 6.38 38.13 17.29
C GLY A 404 7.03 38.96 18.41
N PRO A 405 6.27 39.91 18.98
CA PRO A 405 6.75 40.73 20.08
C PRO A 405 6.97 39.89 21.35
N LEU A 406 8.04 40.21 22.07
CA LEU A 406 8.36 39.61 23.36
C LEU A 406 8.47 40.70 24.44
N PRO A 407 7.92 40.50 25.66
CA PRO A 407 7.08 39.37 26.06
C PRO A 407 5.62 39.53 25.59
N LEU A 408 4.91 38.41 25.39
CA LEU A 408 3.45 38.41 25.32
C LEU A 408 2.84 38.64 26.72
N LYS A 409 1.61 39.15 26.78
CA LYS A 409 0.99 39.60 28.03
C LYS A 409 0.35 38.48 28.86
N ASN A 410 -0.19 37.44 28.20
CA ASN A 410 -0.96 36.38 28.86
C ASN A 410 -0.38 34.97 28.70
N VAL A 411 0.73 34.80 27.98
CA VAL A 411 1.41 33.51 27.78
C VAL A 411 2.88 33.75 27.48
N ASP A 412 3.75 32.80 27.81
CA ASP A 412 5.14 32.81 27.34
C ASP A 412 5.21 32.06 26.00
N PRO A 413 5.54 32.75 24.88
CA PRO A 413 5.43 32.13 23.56
C PRO A 413 6.43 30.98 23.40
N PRO A 414 6.01 29.87 22.78
CA PRO A 414 6.92 28.79 22.38
C PRO A 414 7.85 29.26 21.25
N PRO A 415 9.00 28.57 21.04
CA PRO A 415 9.91 28.90 19.94
C PRO A 415 9.27 28.72 18.56
N GLU A 416 8.29 27.82 18.45
CA GLU A 416 7.55 27.51 17.22
C GLU A 416 6.05 27.52 17.49
N VAL A 417 5.28 28.03 16.53
CA VAL A 417 3.83 28.26 16.62
C VAL A 417 3.12 27.84 15.34
N ALA A 418 1.83 27.52 15.47
CA ALA A 418 0.92 27.33 14.36
C ALA A 418 0.59 28.67 13.68
N LYS A 419 0.65 28.70 12.35
CA LYS A 419 0.43 29.89 11.52
C LYS A 419 -0.63 29.68 10.46
N SER A 420 -1.35 30.74 10.10
CA SER A 420 -2.43 30.71 9.10
C SER A 420 -1.96 31.21 7.74
N ASP A 421 -2.56 30.69 6.68
CA ASP A 421 -2.40 31.18 5.30
C ASP A 421 -3.55 32.08 4.85
N TYR A 422 -4.54 32.30 5.70
CA TYR A 422 -5.73 33.08 5.41
C TYR A 422 -5.86 34.27 6.35
N ALA A 423 -6.46 35.34 5.83
CA ALA A 423 -6.71 36.56 6.56
C ALA A 423 -8.16 37.01 6.39
N ILE A 424 -8.66 37.75 7.37
CA ILE A 424 -9.96 38.42 7.32
C ILE A 424 -9.79 39.89 6.92
N ASN A 425 -10.83 40.46 6.32
CA ASN A 425 -10.89 41.89 6.01
C ASN A 425 -10.81 42.73 7.28
N PHE A 426 -9.80 43.59 7.35
CA PHE A 426 -9.51 44.46 8.48
C PHE A 426 -10.71 45.34 8.87
N THR A 427 -11.49 45.83 7.90
CA THR A 427 -12.64 46.70 8.17
C THR A 427 -13.74 45.95 8.93
N LEU A 428 -13.90 44.64 8.69
CA LEU A 428 -14.90 43.81 9.36
C LEU A 428 -14.44 43.33 10.73
N SER A 429 -13.13 43.13 10.90
CA SER A 429 -12.53 42.59 12.11
C SER A 429 -11.57 43.60 12.75
N TYR A 430 -11.98 44.87 12.85
CA TYR A 430 -11.11 45.94 13.30
C TYR A 430 -10.93 45.91 14.82
N LYS A 431 -9.78 45.41 15.30
CA LYS A 431 -9.41 45.39 16.73
C LYS A 431 -10.56 44.87 17.61
N ARG A 432 -11.03 45.68 18.56
CA ARG A 432 -12.08 45.33 19.53
C ARG A 432 -13.50 45.69 19.07
N SER A 433 -13.68 46.04 17.80
CA SER A 433 -14.94 46.57 17.28
C SER A 433 -15.92 45.43 16.96
N GLU A 434 -17.19 45.63 17.33
CA GLU A 434 -18.31 44.74 16.99
C GLU A 434 -19.04 45.30 15.76
N VAL A 435 -18.51 45.03 14.56
CA VAL A 435 -19.17 45.42 13.32
C VAL A 435 -20.44 44.58 13.17
N ILE A 436 -21.58 45.22 12.94
CA ILE A 436 -22.88 44.54 12.81
C ILE A 436 -23.26 44.34 11.34
N VAL A 437 -24.05 43.30 11.06
CA VAL A 437 -24.48 42.97 9.68
C VAL A 437 -25.25 44.12 9.03
N ALA A 438 -26.04 44.86 9.80
CA ALA A 438 -26.81 45.99 9.30
C ALA A 438 -25.93 47.09 8.69
N GLU A 439 -24.76 47.38 9.27
CA GLU A 439 -23.82 48.38 8.75
C GLU A 439 -23.27 47.96 7.38
N VAL A 440 -22.92 46.68 7.23
CA VAL A 440 -22.42 46.11 5.96
C VAL A 440 -23.51 46.05 4.89
N LEU A 441 -24.74 45.72 5.27
CA LEU A 441 -25.88 45.69 4.36
C LEU A 441 -26.25 47.07 3.82
N LEU A 442 -26.10 48.11 4.65
CA LEU A 442 -26.42 49.50 4.26
C LEU A 442 -25.37 50.11 3.33
N ASP A 443 -24.12 49.64 3.37
CA ASP A 443 -23.04 50.13 2.51
C ASP A 443 -23.05 49.45 1.13
N LYS A 444 -22.67 48.16 1.06
CA LYS A 444 -22.45 47.45 -0.22
C LYS A 444 -23.16 46.10 -0.33
N GLY A 445 -23.64 45.57 0.79
CA GLY A 445 -24.25 44.24 0.85
C GLY A 445 -23.23 43.10 1.00
N MET A 446 -23.68 41.98 1.56
CA MET A 446 -22.82 40.84 1.92
C MET A 446 -22.15 40.16 0.73
N SER A 447 -22.79 40.17 -0.45
CA SER A 447 -22.28 39.50 -1.67
C SER A 447 -21.17 40.26 -2.41
N LYS A 448 -20.95 41.53 -2.03
CA LYS A 448 -19.88 42.40 -2.55
C LYS A 448 -18.80 42.68 -1.51
N THR A 449 -19.06 42.36 -0.25
CA THR A 449 -18.12 42.58 0.85
C THR A 449 -17.15 41.40 0.95
N LEU A 450 -15.85 41.67 0.76
CA LEU A 450 -14.80 40.68 1.00
C LEU A 450 -14.76 40.34 2.50
N LEU A 451 -14.89 39.06 2.82
CA LEU A 451 -14.87 38.55 4.18
C LEU A 451 -13.49 38.01 4.54
N THR A 452 -13.09 36.88 3.93
CA THR A 452 -11.78 36.25 4.13
C THR A 452 -11.13 35.95 2.79
N ALA A 453 -9.81 35.96 2.74
CA ALA A 453 -9.05 35.62 1.54
C ALA A 453 -7.65 35.12 1.90
N GLU A 454 -6.93 34.65 0.89
CA GLU A 454 -5.54 34.21 1.03
C GLU A 454 -4.65 35.40 1.48
N LYS A 455 -3.85 35.17 2.51
CA LYS A 455 -2.91 36.15 3.06
C LYS A 455 -1.71 36.29 2.13
N GLY A 456 -1.34 37.50 1.70
CA GLY A 456 -0.17 37.68 0.83
C GLY A 456 1.15 37.31 1.55
N LEU A 457 1.84 36.30 1.03
CA LEU A 457 3.09 35.74 1.58
C LEU A 457 4.20 35.65 0.53
N ASN A 458 5.45 35.61 0.99
CA ASN A 458 6.59 35.43 0.12
C ASN A 458 6.81 33.94 -0.17
N GLN A 459 6.84 33.55 -1.45
CA GLN A 459 7.04 32.16 -1.88
C GLN A 459 8.33 31.53 -1.33
N ARG A 460 9.39 32.33 -1.12
CA ARG A 460 10.66 31.84 -0.57
C ARG A 460 10.53 31.37 0.88
N ASP A 461 9.53 31.86 1.59
CA ASP A 461 9.37 31.67 3.02
C ASP A 461 8.27 30.64 3.36
N TYR A 462 7.72 29.93 2.37
CA TYR A 462 6.67 28.91 2.61
C TYR A 462 7.16 27.77 3.51
N ALA A 463 8.39 27.32 3.26
CA ALA A 463 8.98 26.20 3.99
C ALA A 463 9.50 26.63 5.37
N THR A 464 9.95 27.88 5.51
CA THR A 464 10.59 28.37 6.74
C THR A 464 9.61 29.10 7.66
N GLY A 465 8.51 29.63 7.12
CA GLY A 465 7.56 30.46 7.84
C GLY A 465 8.16 31.80 8.30
N GLU A 466 9.26 32.26 7.70
CA GLU A 466 9.99 33.46 8.16
C GLU A 466 9.52 34.78 7.52
N SER A 467 8.40 34.75 6.78
CA SER A 467 7.84 35.93 6.13
C SER A 467 7.47 37.02 7.14
N ALA A 468 7.85 38.27 6.85
CA ALA A 468 7.50 39.43 7.68
C ALA A 468 5.98 39.63 7.87
N GLY A 469 5.16 39.06 6.98
CA GLY A 469 3.69 39.06 7.06
C GLY A 469 3.09 37.83 7.76
N ASP A 470 3.90 37.03 8.45
CA ASP A 470 3.53 35.73 9.03
C ASP A 470 4.33 35.43 10.31
N ARG A 471 4.50 36.43 11.20
CA ARG A 471 5.40 36.30 12.35
C ARG A 471 4.75 35.69 13.58
N LEU A 472 3.43 35.77 13.67
CA LEU A 472 2.64 35.48 14.85
C LEU A 472 1.90 34.15 14.75
N SER A 473 1.43 33.66 15.90
CA SER A 473 0.52 32.52 15.92
C SER A 473 -0.85 32.93 15.38
N MET A 474 -1.54 32.02 14.70
CA MET A 474 -2.90 32.24 14.18
C MET A 474 -3.94 32.60 15.28
N TYR A 475 -3.64 32.33 16.55
CA TYR A 475 -4.51 32.63 17.69
C TYR A 475 -4.26 33.99 18.35
N THR A 476 -3.35 34.78 17.78
CA THR A 476 -2.95 36.10 18.31
C THR A 476 -3.99 37.16 17.94
N GLY A 477 -4.15 38.16 18.80
CA GLY A 477 -4.94 39.36 18.51
C GLY A 477 -4.23 40.32 17.55
N ASP A 478 -5.02 41.02 16.74
CA ASP A 478 -4.63 42.10 15.82
C ASP A 478 -3.30 41.81 15.07
N CYS A 479 -3.17 40.58 14.57
CA CYS A 479 -1.98 40.10 13.86
C CYS A 479 -2.10 40.29 12.34
N GLU A 480 -1.12 39.79 11.59
CA GLU A 480 -1.08 39.89 10.12
C GLU A 480 -2.21 39.11 9.41
N ASP A 481 -2.95 38.27 10.15
CA ASP A 481 -4.17 37.58 9.70
C ASP A 481 -5.42 38.47 9.76
N VAL A 482 -5.35 39.63 10.42
CA VAL A 482 -6.44 40.62 10.53
C VAL A 482 -6.08 41.92 9.81
N ARG A 483 -4.79 42.27 9.75
CA ARG A 483 -4.28 43.53 9.18
C ARG A 483 -4.21 43.52 7.64
N ARG A 484 -5.24 43.00 6.97
CA ARG A 484 -5.34 42.97 5.51
C ARG A 484 -6.47 43.85 5.01
N THR A 485 -6.14 44.76 4.10
CA THR A 485 -7.08 45.73 3.54
C THR A 485 -7.35 45.43 2.08
N VAL A 486 -8.53 45.86 1.63
CA VAL A 486 -8.97 45.81 0.23
C VAL A 486 -8.49 47.01 -0.60
N SER A 487 -7.74 47.93 0.01
CA SER A 487 -7.16 49.11 -0.67
C SER A 487 -6.12 48.74 -1.73
N ASN A 488 -5.56 47.53 -1.65
CA ASN A 488 -4.67 46.97 -2.66
C ASN A 488 -5.39 45.80 -3.36
N ALA A 489 -5.27 45.73 -4.68
CA ALA A 489 -5.77 44.59 -5.43
C ALA A 489 -5.17 43.26 -4.89
N PRO A 490 -5.94 42.17 -4.86
CA PRO A 490 -5.40 40.86 -4.58
C PRO A 490 -4.52 40.44 -5.74
N THR A 491 -3.29 40.07 -5.43
CA THR A 491 -2.28 39.70 -6.45
C THR A 491 -1.84 38.27 -6.25
N GLY A 492 -0.92 37.81 -7.09
CA GLY A 492 -0.06 36.69 -6.70
C GLY A 492 0.75 36.99 -5.43
N ASP A 493 1.28 35.93 -4.83
CA ASP A 493 2.09 36.00 -3.63
C ASP A 493 3.33 36.89 -3.77
N ARG A 494 3.57 37.74 -2.77
CA ARG A 494 4.54 38.85 -2.76
C ARG A 494 5.13 39.03 -1.36
N SER A 495 6.21 39.80 -1.23
CA SER A 495 6.77 40.14 0.09
C SER A 495 5.69 40.72 1.01
N GLY A 496 5.42 40.04 2.13
CA GLY A 496 4.19 40.19 2.94
C GLY A 496 3.93 41.54 3.61
N GLY A 497 4.79 42.54 3.43
CA GLY A 497 4.73 43.86 4.08
C GLY A 497 3.69 44.84 3.53
N ASN A 498 3.02 44.54 2.40
CA ASN A 498 2.13 45.50 1.73
C ASN A 498 0.65 45.47 2.20
N GLY A 499 0.32 44.75 3.28
CA GLY A 499 -1.02 44.81 3.90
C GLY A 499 -2.21 44.40 3.03
N GLY A 500 -1.98 43.84 1.83
CA GLY A 500 -3.02 43.34 0.92
C GLY A 500 -3.13 41.83 0.92
N PHE A 501 -4.23 41.32 0.34
CA PHE A 501 -4.44 39.90 0.08
C PHE A 501 -3.55 39.41 -1.07
N GLY A 502 -3.28 38.11 -1.12
CA GLY A 502 -2.53 37.49 -2.19
C GLY A 502 -2.49 35.98 -2.05
N GLY A 503 -2.36 35.27 -3.17
CA GLY A 503 -2.50 33.81 -3.26
C GLY A 503 -1.29 33.12 -3.92
N PRO A 504 -1.09 31.81 -3.69
CA PRO A 504 -0.03 31.04 -4.34
C PRO A 504 -0.33 30.77 -5.82
N HIS A 505 -1.52 31.17 -6.28
CA HIS A 505 -2.04 30.88 -7.59
C HIS A 505 -1.59 31.93 -8.62
N PRO A 506 -1.33 31.54 -9.88
CA PRO A 506 -1.00 32.49 -10.92
C PRO A 506 -2.11 33.52 -11.12
N ASN A 507 -1.73 34.79 -11.22
CA ASN A 507 -2.59 35.91 -11.62
C ASN A 507 -3.78 36.22 -10.70
N GLY A 508 -3.73 35.86 -9.41
CA GLY A 508 -4.80 36.21 -8.47
C GLY A 508 -4.85 35.39 -7.19
N CYS A 509 -5.96 35.50 -6.46
CA CYS A 509 -6.19 34.72 -5.25
C CYS A 509 -7.67 34.33 -5.08
N ASN A 510 -7.92 33.34 -4.23
CA ASN A 510 -9.28 32.97 -3.86
C ASN A 510 -9.80 33.87 -2.72
N VAL A 511 -11.04 34.32 -2.87
CA VAL A 511 -11.70 35.27 -1.96
C VAL A 511 -13.08 34.74 -1.58
N ALA A 512 -13.37 34.74 -0.29
CA ALA A 512 -14.70 34.51 0.25
C ALA A 512 -15.40 35.84 0.57
N TYR A 513 -16.67 35.94 0.19
CA TYR A 513 -17.52 37.10 0.44
C TYR A 513 -18.44 36.86 1.64
N GLY A 514 -19.02 37.93 2.19
CA GLY A 514 -19.95 37.86 3.31
C GLY A 514 -21.20 37.01 3.06
N ASP A 515 -21.58 36.77 1.81
CA ASP A 515 -22.65 35.85 1.43
C ASP A 515 -22.26 34.36 1.49
N GLY A 516 -20.99 34.06 1.76
CA GLY A 516 -20.42 32.70 1.78
C GLY A 516 -19.96 32.21 0.41
N SER A 517 -20.13 32.99 -0.66
CA SER A 517 -19.61 32.63 -1.98
C SER A 517 -18.09 32.80 -2.03
N VAL A 518 -17.41 31.85 -2.69
CA VAL A 518 -15.96 31.91 -2.92
C VAL A 518 -15.72 32.09 -4.41
N ARG A 519 -14.94 33.12 -4.76
CA ARG A 519 -14.63 33.50 -6.14
C ARG A 519 -13.14 33.71 -6.28
N PHE A 520 -12.61 33.43 -7.47
CA PHE A 520 -11.23 33.77 -7.80
C PHE A 520 -11.18 35.21 -8.32
N VAL A 521 -10.34 36.04 -7.71
CA VAL A 521 -10.13 37.43 -8.12
C VAL A 521 -8.80 37.52 -8.84
N ALA A 522 -8.84 37.96 -10.10
CA ALA A 522 -7.64 38.13 -10.92
C ALA A 522 -6.96 39.48 -10.66
N GLU A 523 -5.65 39.52 -10.87
CA GLU A 523 -4.76 40.67 -10.58
C GLU A 523 -5.11 41.97 -11.35
N GLU A 524 -5.85 41.87 -12.47
CA GLU A 524 -6.30 43.02 -13.28
C GLU A 524 -7.72 43.51 -12.95
N GLY A 525 -8.42 42.89 -12.00
CA GLY A 525 -9.78 43.26 -11.63
C GLY A 525 -9.81 44.37 -10.55
N PRO A 526 -10.52 45.49 -10.75
CA PRO A 526 -10.78 46.42 -9.64
C PRO A 526 -11.61 45.70 -8.57
N LEU A 527 -11.09 45.65 -7.35
CA LEU A 527 -11.95 45.42 -6.19
C LEU A 527 -12.60 46.76 -5.84
N GLU A 528 -13.93 46.81 -5.88
CA GLU A 528 -14.61 47.89 -5.18
C GLU A 528 -14.44 47.64 -3.67
N PRO A 529 -13.91 48.63 -2.91
CA PRO A 529 -13.47 48.46 -1.52
C PRO A 529 -14.56 48.05 -0.53
#